data_AF-A0AA36D5P4-F1
#
_entry.id   AF-A0AA36D5P4-F1
#
_cell.length_a   1.000
_cell.length_b   1.000
_cell.length_c   1.000
_cell.angle_alpha   90.00
_cell.angle_beta   90.00
_cell.angle_gamma   90.00
#
_symmetry.space_group_name_H-M   'P 1'
#
loop_
_entity.id
_entity.type
_entity.pdbx_description
1 polymer ?
#
loop_
_entity_poly.entity_id
_entity_poly.type
_entity_poly.pdbx_seq_one_letter_code
_entity_poly.pdbx_strand_id
1 'polypeptide(L)'
;MSNTSLDWYDFTEDERELLVRSWALIQPHKQDVGCDIYQMIFNQCPETRYLFPKLDTTMSKKDLRKNNEFVFQALRFMQVKLQTNSFVL
;
A
#
# COMPACT_ATOMS: atom_id res chain seq x y z
N MET A 1 -31.96 -6.44 2.64
CA MET A 1 -30.49 -6.58 2.50
C MET A 1 -30.13 -6.04 1.13
N SER A 2 -29.69 -4.79 1.04
CA SER A 2 -29.31 -4.18 -0.24
C SER A 2 -27.93 -4.69 -0.65
N ASN A 3 -27.89 -5.36 -1.79
CA ASN A 3 -26.70 -5.85 -2.44
C ASN A 3 -25.93 -4.62 -2.97
N THR A 4 -24.98 -4.09 -2.21
CA THR A 4 -24.06 -3.04 -2.69
C THR A 4 -23.09 -3.67 -3.67
N SER A 5 -23.52 -3.79 -4.94
CA SER A 5 -22.58 -3.81 -6.06
C SER A 5 -21.72 -2.56 -5.90
N LEU A 6 -20.42 -2.70 -5.61
CA LEU A 6 -19.52 -1.56 -5.69
C LEU A 6 -19.52 -1.12 -7.16
N ASP A 7 -20.20 -0.01 -7.44
CA ASP A 7 -20.05 0.71 -8.69
C ASP A 7 -18.67 1.38 -8.63
N TRP A 8 -17.66 0.63 -9.08
CA TRP A 8 -16.30 1.12 -9.15
C TRP A 8 -16.23 2.24 -10.19
N TYR A 9 -15.46 3.27 -9.87
CA TYR A 9 -15.21 4.35 -10.82
C TYR A 9 -14.51 3.78 -12.07
N ASP A 10 -15.14 3.96 -13.24
CA ASP A 10 -14.52 3.57 -14.50
C ASP A 10 -13.58 4.68 -14.97
N PHE A 11 -12.28 4.42 -14.86
CA PHE A 11 -11.27 5.35 -15.31
C PHE A 11 -11.29 5.55 -16.82
N THR A 12 -11.23 6.81 -17.23
CA THR A 12 -10.90 7.20 -18.60
C THR A 12 -9.50 6.73 -18.98
N GLU A 13 -9.22 6.66 -20.29
CA GLU A 13 -7.90 6.24 -20.78
C GLU A 13 -6.79 7.18 -20.26
N ASP A 14 -7.03 8.49 -20.25
CA ASP A 14 -6.08 9.48 -19.74
C ASP A 14 -5.76 9.27 -18.25
N GLU A 15 -6.77 8.94 -17.44
CA GLU A 15 -6.57 8.62 -16.02
C GLU A 15 -5.79 7.31 -15.83
N ARG A 16 -6.07 6.29 -16.63
CA ARG A 16 -5.33 5.01 -16.62
C ARG A 16 -3.86 5.25 -16.99
N GLU A 17 -3.60 6.01 -18.04
CA GLU A 17 -2.24 6.37 -18.43
C GLU A 17 -1.52 7.15 -17.33
N LEU A 18 -2.20 8.13 -16.73
CA LEU A 18 -1.64 8.91 -15.63
C LEU A 18 -1.27 8.01 -14.44
N LEU A 19 -2.16 7.10 -14.04
CA LEU A 19 -1.92 6.15 -12.95
C LEU A 19 -0.71 5.26 -13.24
N VAL A 20 -0.61 4.72 -14.46
CA VAL A 20 0.53 3.89 -14.88
C VAL A 20 1.85 4.68 -14.82
N ARG A 21 1.87 5.91 -15.34
CA ARG A 21 3.05 6.78 -15.32
C ARG A 21 3.45 7.16 -13.90
N SER A 22 2.50 7.57 -13.06
CA SER A 22 2.74 7.91 -11.66
C SER A 22 3.27 6.70 -10.88
N TRP A 23 2.71 5.52 -11.12
CA TRP A 23 3.15 4.30 -10.46
C TRP A 23 4.56 3.87 -10.87
N ALA A 24 4.94 4.08 -12.13
CA ALA A 24 6.31 3.82 -12.61
C ALA A 24 7.36 4.64 -11.85
N LEU A 25 7.02 5.86 -11.39
CA LEU A 25 7.89 6.70 -10.56
C LEU A 25 8.00 6.19 -9.12
N ILE A 26 6.96 5.50 -8.62
CA ILE A 26 6.90 4.96 -7.25
C ILE A 26 7.63 3.62 -7.14
N GLN A 27 7.61 2.79 -8.20
CA GLN A 27 8.16 1.43 -8.20
C GLN A 27 9.61 1.31 -7.70
N PRO A 28 10.57 2.18 -8.08
CA PRO A 28 11.94 2.12 -7.57
C PRO A 28 12.03 2.37 -6.05
N HIS A 29 11.06 3.08 -5.49
CA HIS A 29 11.01 3.51 -4.08
C HIS A 29 9.96 2.75 -3.26
N LYS A 30 9.41 1.66 -3.79
CA LYS A 30 8.31 0.89 -3.18
C LYS A 30 8.55 0.48 -1.72
N GLN A 31 9.79 0.20 -1.34
CA GLN A 31 10.11 -0.13 0.05
C GLN A 31 9.90 1.08 0.97
N ASP A 32 10.46 2.23 0.62
CA ASP A 32 10.32 3.46 1.41
C ASP A 32 8.87 3.92 1.46
N VAL A 33 8.18 3.90 0.31
CA VAL A 33 6.76 4.26 0.22
C VAL A 33 5.87 3.33 1.03
N GLY A 34 6.09 2.01 0.96
CA GLY A 34 5.34 1.06 1.77
C GLY A 34 5.56 1.26 3.27
N CYS A 35 6.80 1.57 3.68
CA CYS A 35 7.11 1.88 5.08
C CYS A 35 6.40 3.16 5.54
N ASP A 36 6.41 4.20 4.72
CA ASP A 36 5.79 5.48 5.02
C ASP A 36 4.25 5.37 5.07
N ILE A 37 3.64 4.53 4.23
CA ILE A 37 2.19 4.22 4.27
C ILE A 37 1.82 3.54 5.59
N TYR A 38 2.52 2.48 5.99
CA TYR A 38 2.25 1.81 7.26
C TYR A 38 2.39 2.77 8.44
N GLN A 39 3.41 3.61 8.43
CA GLN A 39 3.57 4.62 9.46
C GLN A 39 2.43 5.64 9.46
N MET A 40 1.97 6.07 8.30
CA MET A 40 0.83 6.98 8.19
C MET A 40 -0.43 6.35 8.78
N ILE A 41 -0.71 5.08 8.45
CA ILE A 41 -1.85 4.32 8.98
C ILE A 41 -1.75 4.21 10.51
N PHE A 42 -0.59 3.84 11.06
CA PHE A 42 -0.44 3.70 12.52
C PHE A 42 -0.46 5.02 13.28
N ASN A 43 -0.08 6.13 12.62
CA ASN A 43 -0.18 7.46 13.20
C ASN A 43 -1.62 7.98 13.21
N GLN A 44 -2.38 7.75 12.13
CA GLN A 44 -3.76 8.21 11.99
C GLN A 44 -4.76 7.31 12.74
N CYS A 45 -4.50 6.00 12.73
CA CYS A 45 -5.36 4.98 13.30
C CYS A 45 -4.54 4.06 14.23
N PRO A 46 -4.15 4.53 15.43
CA PRO A 46 -3.36 3.77 16.39
C PRO A 46 -3.90 2.37 16.71
N GLU A 47 -5.23 2.24 16.74
CA GLU A 47 -5.95 0.99 16.97
C GLU A 47 -5.59 -0.07 15.95
N THR A 48 -5.36 0.28 14.67
CA THR A 48 -5.07 -0.73 13.63
C THR A 48 -3.80 -1.54 13.89
N ARG A 49 -2.91 -1.10 14.80
CA ARG A 49 -1.72 -1.84 15.23
C ARG A 49 -2.04 -3.27 15.70
N TYR A 50 -3.22 -3.51 16.31
CA TYR A 50 -3.58 -4.87 16.77
C TYR A 50 -3.76 -5.86 15.61
N LEU A 51 -4.08 -5.36 14.41
CA LEU A 51 -4.22 -6.18 13.19
C LEU A 51 -2.85 -6.62 12.64
N PHE A 52 -1.78 -5.97 13.08
CA PHE A 52 -0.41 -6.23 12.65
C PHE A 52 0.50 -6.62 13.82
N PRO A 53 0.19 -7.72 14.54
CA PRO A 53 0.92 -8.12 15.75
C PRO A 53 2.39 -8.51 15.49
N LYS A 54 2.73 -8.77 14.23
CA LYS A 54 4.10 -9.08 13.78
C LYS A 54 4.91 -7.85 13.36
N LEU A 55 4.26 -6.69 13.22
CA LEU A 55 4.94 -5.44 12.90
C LEU A 55 5.22 -4.74 14.23
N ASP A 56 6.50 -4.68 14.62
CA ASP A 56 6.91 -3.86 15.76
C ASP A 56 6.80 -2.37 15.38
N THR A 57 5.63 -1.81 15.61
CA THR A 57 5.29 -0.41 15.29
C THR A 57 5.86 0.60 16.30
N THR A 58 6.58 0.12 17.31
CA THR A 58 7.24 0.98 18.32
C THR A 58 8.65 1.39 17.90
N MET A 59 9.21 0.74 16.86
CA MET A 59 10.53 1.03 16.32
C MET A 59 10.58 2.39 15.61
N SER A 60 11.74 3.05 15.65
CA SER A 60 11.95 4.30 14.90
C SER A 60 11.88 4.05 13.39
N LYS A 61 11.60 5.09 12.59
CA LYS A 61 11.60 5.00 11.10
C LYS A 61 12.84 4.31 10.55
N LYS A 62 14.01 4.61 11.12
CA LYS A 62 15.31 4.09 10.67
C LYS A 62 15.43 2.60 10.95
N ASP A 63 14.81 2.12 12.01
CA ASP A 63 14.87 0.72 12.44
C ASP A 63 13.80 -0.12 11.74
N LEU A 64 12.62 0.46 11.49
CA LEU A 64 11.57 -0.14 10.64
C LEU A 64 12.08 -0.46 9.23
N ARG A 65 12.85 0.46 8.62
CA ARG A 65 13.44 0.26 7.29
C ARG A 65 14.53 -0.83 7.23
N LYS A 66 15.06 -1.24 8.40
CA LYS A 66 16.04 -2.33 8.54
C LYS A 66 15.41 -3.63 9.00
N ASN A 67 14.16 -3.59 9.48
CA ASN A 67 13.43 -4.77 9.90
C ASN A 67 12.95 -5.53 8.65
N ASN A 68 13.57 -6.68 8.38
CA ASN A 68 13.26 -7.50 7.21
C ASN A 68 11.78 -7.92 7.15
N GLU A 69 11.14 -8.18 8.29
CA GLU A 69 9.72 -8.56 8.32
C GLU A 69 8.81 -7.37 7.99
N PHE A 70 9.12 -6.19 8.52
CA PHE A 70 8.40 -4.96 8.20
C PHE A 70 8.54 -4.60 6.72
N VAL A 71 9.77 -4.61 6.20
CA VAL A 71 10.07 -4.37 4.79
C VAL A 71 9.36 -5.39 3.89
N PHE A 72 9.33 -6.67 4.28
CA PHE A 72 8.64 -7.69 3.51
C PHE A 72 7.13 -7.45 3.44
N GLN A 73 6.49 -7.04 4.53
CA GLN A 73 5.05 -6.73 4.53
C GLN A 73 4.75 -5.41 3.77
N ALA A 74 5.61 -4.40 3.89
CA ALA A 74 5.57 -3.16 3.10
C ALA A 74 5.67 -3.45 1.60
N LEU A 75 6.62 -4.29 1.21
CA LEU A 75 6.78 -4.71 -0.18
C LEU A 75 5.58 -5.51 -0.65
N ARG A 76 5.07 -6.47 0.12
CA ARG A 76 3.87 -7.23 -0.26
C ARG A 76 2.66 -6.33 -0.46
N PHE A 77 2.48 -5.32 0.38
CA PHE A 77 1.42 -4.31 0.22
C PHE A 77 1.56 -3.56 -1.11
N MET A 78 2.76 -3.05 -1.40
CA MET A 78 3.04 -2.35 -2.67
C MET A 78 3.07 -3.28 -3.89
N GLN A 79 3.18 -4.59 -3.68
CA GLN A 79 3.19 -5.63 -4.70
C GLN A 79 1.83 -6.32 -4.88
N VAL A 80 0.76 -5.86 -4.22
CA VAL A 80 -0.60 -6.34 -4.50
C VAL A 80 -0.95 -5.98 -5.96
N LYS A 81 -0.58 -6.92 -6.82
CA LYS A 81 -0.79 -7.11 -8.25
C LYS A 81 -1.18 -5.89 -9.10
N LEU A 82 -0.15 -5.27 -9.70
CA LEU A 82 -0.12 -4.98 -11.15
C LEU A 82 0.13 -6.26 -11.98
N GLN A 83 -0.40 -7.41 -11.57
CA GLN A 83 -0.07 -8.71 -12.18
C GLN A 83 -1.25 -9.38 -12.87
N THR A 84 -2.20 -8.59 -13.34
CA THR A 84 -3.20 -9.05 -14.30
C THR A 84 -3.52 -7.87 -15.21
N ASN A 85 -3.77 -8.13 -16.49
CA ASN A 85 -4.23 -7.18 -17.52
C ASN A 85 -5.63 -6.60 -17.20
N SER A 86 -5.90 -6.27 -15.95
CA SER A 86 -7.14 -5.71 -15.45
C SER A 86 -6.79 -4.96 -14.17
N PHE A 87 -6.65 -3.64 -14.27
CA PHE A 87 -6.85 -2.76 -13.13
C PHE A 87 -8.31 -2.94 -12.71
N VAL A 88 -8.52 -3.69 -11.64
CA VAL A 88 -9.79 -3.70 -10.91
C VAL A 88 -9.47 -2.95 -9.62
N LEU A 89 -9.93 -1.70 -9.53
CA LEU A 89 -10.16 -1.09 -8.24
C LEU A 89 -11.26 -1.87 -7.54
#